data_AF-A0A3T0GL27-F1
#
_entry.id   AF-A0A3T0GL27-F1
#
_cell.length_a   1.000
_cell.length_b   1.000
_cell.length_c   1.000
_cell.angle_alpha   90.00
_cell.angle_beta   90.00
_cell.angle_gamma   90.00
#
_symmetry.space_group_name_H-M   'P 1'
#
loop_
_entity.id
_entity.type
_entity.pdbx_description
1 polymer ?
#
loop_
_entity_poly.entity_id
_entity_poly.type
_entity_poly.pdbx_seq_one_letter_code
_entity_poly.pdbx_strand_id
1 'polypeptide(L)'
;MGKFRWSTLLVVLHESETLVLKAKVLIEKWLKPVGLELKSSKTRIAHTLKFLNGEKPGFDFLGFSIRHYQTRQNKSGYKLLIKPSRKSISQHLLSIKHRLKELRAAPQEAVIKELNPIIRGWSQYYTSVVSSKVFNLLDYSMHNKLWKWAVYRHHYKRRCWVKRKYFKKYGSDNWRYMVSNKLYLIRHRDHAIKRHIKVNGNRSPYDGDWPYWGNRLSKLPGKSSRVIKLLKLQQDKCNYCYLWFRFDDLAHVHHQDRNRRNNNMKNLSLLHKHCHDQLHGSMHDKHQIREKPDDGKLSSPVLKSSGER
;
A
#
# COMPACT_ATOMS: atom_id res chain seq x y z
N MET A 1 -19.80 -14.77 -9.29
CA MET A 1 -18.48 -15.40 -9.04
C MET A 1 -17.43 -14.33 -8.75
N GLY A 2 -17.12 -14.07 -7.48
CA GLY A 2 -16.08 -13.11 -7.10
C GLY A 2 -14.69 -13.74 -7.23
N LYS A 3 -13.84 -13.20 -8.11
CA LYS A 3 -12.43 -13.62 -8.20
C LYS A 3 -11.66 -13.07 -7.00
N PHE A 4 -11.58 -13.83 -5.92
CA PHE A 4 -10.62 -13.59 -4.85
C PHE A 4 -9.21 -13.92 -5.36
N ARG A 5 -8.37 -12.90 -5.53
CA ARG A 5 -6.94 -13.09 -5.82
C ARG A 5 -6.20 -13.38 -4.52
N TRP A 6 -5.93 -14.65 -4.24
CA TRP A 6 -4.93 -15.03 -3.25
C TRP A 6 -3.55 -14.49 -3.68
N SER A 7 -2.82 -13.85 -2.77
CA SER A 7 -1.43 -13.47 -3.02
C SER A 7 -0.56 -14.73 -2.96
N THR A 8 0.01 -15.16 -4.09
CA THR A 8 0.81 -16.39 -4.21
C THR A 8 2.32 -16.14 -4.06
N LEU A 9 2.74 -15.08 -3.39
CA LEU A 9 4.15 -14.68 -3.30
C LEU A 9 4.70 -14.98 -1.91
N LEU A 10 5.74 -15.81 -1.86
CA LEU A 10 6.44 -16.23 -0.65
C LEU A 10 7.93 -15.92 -0.78
N VAL A 11 8.56 -15.49 0.31
CA VAL A 11 10.02 -15.35 0.42
C VAL A 11 10.44 -15.96 1.75
N VAL A 12 11.45 -16.82 1.70
CA VAL A 12 12.12 -17.39 2.88
C VAL A 12 13.51 -16.78 2.98
N LEU A 13 13.85 -16.26 4.15
CA LEU A 13 15.16 -15.65 4.42
C LEU A 13 15.82 -16.39 5.57
N HIS A 14 17.04 -16.84 5.35
CA HIS A 14 17.89 -17.45 6.37
C HIS A 14 19.36 -17.20 6.01
N GLU A 15 20.25 -17.15 7.00
CA GLU A 15 21.68 -16.95 6.78
C GLU A 15 22.36 -18.18 6.14
N SER A 16 21.95 -19.37 6.56
CA SER A 16 22.42 -20.65 6.03
C SER A 16 21.60 -21.09 4.81
N GLU A 17 22.29 -21.31 3.69
CA GLU A 17 21.73 -21.86 2.47
C GLU A 17 21.14 -23.26 2.66
N THR A 18 21.78 -24.11 3.48
CA THR A 18 21.30 -25.47 3.73
C THR A 18 19.94 -25.48 4.42
N LEU A 19 19.69 -24.52 5.31
CA LEU A 19 18.39 -24.35 5.95
C LEU A 19 17.33 -23.79 5.00
N VAL A 20 17.70 -22.93 4.05
CA VAL A 20 16.79 -22.49 2.97
C VAL A 20 16.38 -23.68 2.09
N LEU A 21 17.31 -24.56 1.74
CA LEU A 21 17.03 -25.76 0.96
C LEU A 21 16.13 -26.75 1.72
N LYS A 22 16.38 -26.97 3.02
CA LYS A 22 15.49 -27.77 3.87
C LYS A 22 14.10 -27.15 3.98
N ALA A 23 14.01 -25.84 4.15
CA ALA A 23 12.74 -25.12 4.20
C ALA A 23 11.95 -25.29 2.88
N LYS A 24 12.63 -25.25 1.72
CA LYS A 24 11.99 -25.50 0.42
C LYS A 24 11.31 -26.88 0.40
N VAL A 25 12.02 -27.94 0.80
CA VAL A 25 11.47 -29.31 0.83
C VAL A 25 10.28 -29.41 1.79
N LEU A 26 10.37 -28.78 2.97
CA LEU A 26 9.27 -28.74 3.94
C LEU A 26 8.03 -28.02 3.39
N ILE A 27 8.22 -26.89 2.70
CA ILE A 27 7.13 -26.14 2.06
C ILE A 27 6.48 -26.98 0.96
N GLU A 28 7.25 -27.65 0.12
CA GLU A 28 6.71 -28.54 -0.93
C GLU A 28 5.87 -29.67 -0.31
N LYS A 29 6.35 -30.28 0.77
CA LYS A 29 5.60 -31.30 1.52
C LYS A 29 4.31 -30.74 2.14
N TRP A 30 4.36 -29.52 2.69
CA TRP A 30 3.21 -28.86 3.33
C TRP A 30 2.14 -28.42 2.32
N LEU A 31 2.53 -28.02 1.11
CA LEU A 31 1.60 -27.60 0.07
C LEU A 31 0.88 -28.77 -0.62
N LYS A 32 1.50 -29.95 -0.67
CA LYS A 32 0.99 -31.14 -1.36
C LYS A 32 -0.43 -31.56 -0.93
N PRO A 33 -0.79 -31.63 0.37
CA PRO A 33 -2.15 -31.96 0.80
C PRO A 33 -3.22 -30.94 0.36
N VAL A 34 -2.81 -29.69 0.09
CA VAL A 34 -3.71 -28.60 -0.36
C VAL A 34 -3.78 -28.54 -1.89
N GLY A 35 -3.13 -29.47 -2.60
CA GLY A 35 -3.10 -29.51 -4.07
C GLY A 35 -2.30 -28.37 -4.70
N LEU A 36 -1.34 -27.80 -3.95
CA LEU A 36 -0.47 -26.72 -4.43
C LEU A 36 0.97 -27.21 -4.59
N GLU A 37 1.67 -26.67 -5.59
CA GLU A 37 3.07 -26.98 -5.86
C GLU A 37 3.89 -25.71 -6.16
N LEU A 38 5.17 -25.74 -5.81
CA LEU A 38 6.09 -24.66 -6.16
C LEU A 38 6.46 -24.76 -7.64
N LYS A 39 6.11 -23.73 -8.43
CA LYS A 39 6.50 -23.65 -9.83
C LYS A 39 8.01 -23.44 -9.96
N SER A 40 8.74 -24.46 -10.39
CA SER A 40 10.21 -24.45 -10.58
C SER A 40 10.71 -23.22 -11.34
N SER A 41 10.01 -22.81 -12.40
CA SER A 41 10.37 -21.64 -13.22
C SER A 41 10.23 -20.29 -12.51
N LYS A 42 9.56 -20.23 -11.35
CA LYS A 42 9.36 -19.02 -10.54
C LYS A 42 10.10 -19.09 -9.20
N THR A 43 10.51 -20.28 -8.78
CA THR A 43 11.27 -20.50 -7.56
C THR A 43 12.74 -20.25 -7.84
N ARG A 44 13.34 -19.35 -7.08
CA ARG A 44 14.74 -18.94 -7.24
C ARG A 44 15.41 -18.86 -5.88
N ILE A 45 16.61 -19.41 -5.80
CA ILE A 45 17.49 -19.29 -4.62
C ILE A 45 18.55 -18.25 -4.96
N ALA A 46 18.73 -17.26 -4.10
CA ALA A 46 19.67 -16.18 -4.34
C ALA A 46 20.27 -15.68 -3.03
N HIS A 47 21.56 -15.38 -3.04
CA HIS A 47 22.21 -14.70 -1.94
C HIS A 47 22.03 -13.18 -2.06
N THR A 48 21.86 -12.47 -0.95
CA THR A 48 21.60 -11.02 -0.99
C THR A 48 22.85 -10.20 -1.30
N LEU A 49 24.06 -10.74 -1.08
CA LEU A 49 25.35 -10.06 -1.25
C LEU A 49 26.24 -10.64 -2.36
N LYS A 50 26.17 -11.95 -2.58
CA LYS A 50 27.14 -12.72 -3.39
C LYS A 50 26.43 -13.36 -4.57
N PHE A 51 27.19 -13.70 -5.60
CA PHE A 51 26.67 -14.58 -6.64
C PHE A 51 26.51 -15.98 -6.05
N LEU A 52 25.45 -16.67 -6.47
CA LEU A 52 25.18 -18.03 -6.05
C LEU A 52 24.67 -18.80 -7.27
N ASN A 53 25.36 -19.85 -7.70
CA ASN A 53 24.93 -20.69 -8.83
C ASN A 53 24.60 -19.89 -10.12
N GLY A 54 25.42 -18.89 -10.45
CA GLY A 54 25.21 -17.99 -11.60
C GLY A 54 24.16 -16.89 -11.38
N GLU A 55 23.42 -16.92 -10.26
CA GLU A 55 22.41 -15.93 -9.93
C GLU A 55 23.01 -14.64 -9.38
N LYS A 56 22.50 -13.50 -9.88
CA LYS A 56 22.95 -12.18 -9.42
C LYS A 56 22.54 -11.93 -7.97
N PRO A 57 23.38 -11.24 -7.18
CA PRO A 57 23.05 -10.89 -5.81
C PRO A 57 21.75 -10.09 -5.69
N GLY A 58 20.95 -10.44 -4.69
CA GLY A 58 19.67 -9.82 -4.39
C GLY A 58 18.50 -10.46 -5.13
N PHE A 59 17.30 -10.00 -4.79
CA PHE A 59 16.06 -10.48 -5.39
C PHE A 59 15.02 -9.36 -5.42
N ASP A 60 14.02 -9.54 -6.30
CA ASP A 60 12.89 -8.63 -6.40
C ASP A 60 11.66 -9.23 -5.72
N PHE A 61 10.99 -8.46 -4.87
CA PHE A 61 9.76 -8.86 -4.19
C PHE A 61 8.79 -7.68 -4.07
N LEU A 62 7.52 -7.87 -4.45
CA LEU A 62 6.49 -6.82 -4.45
C LEU A 62 6.92 -5.50 -5.12
N GLY A 63 7.74 -5.59 -6.17
CA GLY A 63 8.26 -4.44 -6.89
C GLY A 63 9.46 -3.76 -6.25
N PHE A 64 9.98 -4.29 -5.14
CA PHE A 64 11.22 -3.83 -4.49
C PHE A 64 12.38 -4.73 -4.84
N SER A 65 13.53 -4.15 -5.14
CA SER A 65 14.80 -4.85 -5.26
C SER A 65 15.54 -4.79 -3.93
N ILE A 66 15.84 -5.96 -3.37
CA ILE A 66 16.43 -6.15 -2.05
C ILE A 66 17.84 -6.72 -2.24
N ARG A 67 18.86 -5.93 -1.89
CA ARG A 67 20.27 -6.32 -2.09
C ARG A 67 21.20 -5.71 -1.06
N HIS A 68 22.15 -6.52 -0.58
CA HIS A 68 23.30 -6.06 0.18
C HIS A 68 24.44 -5.61 -0.75
N TYR A 69 25.13 -4.56 -0.34
CA TYR A 69 26.29 -4.00 -1.02
C TYR A 69 27.46 -3.92 -0.04
N GLN A 70 28.66 -4.29 -0.48
CA GLN A 70 29.86 -4.11 0.34
C GLN A 70 30.10 -2.63 0.62
N THR A 71 30.49 -2.30 1.84
CA THR A 71 30.85 -0.94 2.24
C THR A 71 31.87 -0.95 3.37
N ARG A 72 32.82 -0.02 3.31
CA ARG A 72 33.80 0.19 4.38
C ARG A 72 33.25 1.05 5.53
N GLN A 73 32.09 1.68 5.35
CA GLN A 73 31.51 2.64 6.30
C GLN A 73 30.78 1.97 7.47
N ASN A 74 30.38 0.71 7.33
CA ASN A 74 29.65 -0.01 8.35
C ASN A 74 30.56 -1.05 9.01
N LYS A 75 30.44 -1.25 10.33
CA LYS A 75 31.17 -2.29 11.08
C LYS A 75 30.96 -3.70 10.49
N SER A 76 29.78 -3.97 9.93
CA SER A 76 29.46 -5.25 9.29
C SER A 76 30.11 -5.45 7.91
N GLY A 77 30.73 -4.43 7.32
CA GLY A 77 31.32 -4.51 5.96
C GLY A 77 30.31 -4.48 4.81
N TYR A 78 29.00 -4.37 5.10
CA TYR A 78 27.94 -4.34 4.09
C TYR A 78 26.72 -3.50 4.50
N LYS A 79 25.92 -3.11 3.52
CA LYS A 79 24.71 -2.29 3.66
C LYS A 79 23.57 -2.83 2.81
N LEU A 80 22.41 -3.03 3.43
CA LEU A 80 21.16 -3.33 2.71
C LEU A 80 20.62 -2.07 2.05
N LEU A 81 20.38 -2.13 0.74
CA LEU A 81 19.62 -1.11 0.04
C LEU A 81 18.39 -1.75 -0.60
N ILE A 82 17.22 -1.30 -0.17
CA ILE A 82 15.95 -1.62 -0.81
C ILE A 82 15.63 -0.47 -1.76
N LYS A 83 15.36 -0.78 -3.03
CA LYS A 83 15.09 0.19 -4.10
C LYS A 83 13.85 -0.24 -4.89
N PRO A 84 13.18 0.66 -5.62
CA PRO A 84 12.23 0.22 -6.64
C PRO A 84 12.93 -0.71 -7.65
N SER A 85 12.30 -1.84 -7.98
CA SER A 85 12.84 -2.80 -8.94
C SER A 85 12.89 -2.20 -10.35
N ARG A 86 13.84 -2.69 -11.17
CA ARG A 86 13.95 -2.24 -12.57
C ARG A 86 12.66 -2.51 -13.34
N LYS A 87 12.01 -3.65 -13.07
CA LYS A 87 10.73 -4.02 -13.67
C LYS A 87 9.64 -3.02 -13.32
N SER A 88 9.49 -2.65 -12.05
CA SER A 88 8.49 -1.68 -11.60
C SER A 88 8.73 -0.27 -12.15
N ILE A 89 9.99 0.16 -12.25
CA ILE A 89 10.35 1.44 -12.88
C ILE A 89 9.96 1.44 -14.35
N SER A 90 10.31 0.37 -15.09
CA SER A 90 10.00 0.23 -16.50
C SER A 90 8.48 0.22 -16.76
N GLN A 91 7.74 -0.58 -15.99
CA GLN A 91 6.27 -0.67 -16.10
C GLN A 91 5.59 0.68 -15.86
N HIS A 92 6.06 1.45 -14.88
CA HIS A 92 5.54 2.79 -14.60
C HIS A 92 5.83 3.79 -15.73
N LEU A 93 7.05 3.76 -16.27
CA LEU A 93 7.39 4.60 -17.42
C LEU A 93 6.59 4.23 -18.67
N LEU A 94 6.31 2.94 -18.86
CA LEU A 94 5.45 2.44 -19.93
C LEU A 94 4.00 2.87 -19.73
N SER A 95 3.43 2.72 -18.54
CA SER A 95 2.04 3.13 -18.29
C SER A 95 1.84 4.62 -18.57
N ILE A 96 2.78 5.47 -18.14
CA ILE A 96 2.74 6.90 -18.44
C ILE A 96 2.90 7.17 -19.94
N LYS A 97 3.81 6.47 -20.62
CA LYS A 97 3.98 6.59 -22.08
C LYS A 97 2.67 6.26 -22.82
N HIS A 98 1.99 5.19 -22.42
CA HIS A 98 0.70 4.80 -22.99
C HIS A 98 -0.37 5.85 -22.72
N ARG A 99 -0.52 6.30 -21.47
CA ARG A 99 -1.50 7.33 -21.10
C ARG A 99 -1.24 8.66 -21.82
N LEU A 100 0.02 9.08 -21.98
CA LEU A 100 0.36 10.27 -22.78
C LEU A 100 0.08 10.09 -24.28
N LYS A 101 0.16 8.87 -24.82
CA LYS A 101 -0.20 8.56 -26.21
C LYS A 101 -1.71 8.70 -26.42
N GLU A 102 -2.52 8.22 -25.48
CA GLU A 102 -3.98 8.39 -25.48
C GLU A 102 -4.35 9.88 -25.37
N LEU A 103 -3.64 10.63 -24.54
CA LEU A 103 -3.89 12.06 -24.30
C LEU A 103 -3.19 12.98 -25.30
N ARG A 104 -2.79 12.49 -26.48
CA ARG A 104 -2.01 13.25 -27.47
C ARG A 104 -2.70 14.56 -27.90
N ALA A 105 -4.02 14.52 -28.09
CA ALA A 105 -4.83 15.69 -28.48
C ALA A 105 -5.49 16.42 -27.27
N ALA A 106 -5.42 15.84 -26.06
CA ALA A 106 -6.13 16.34 -24.89
C ALA A 106 -5.60 17.71 -24.40
N PRO A 107 -6.42 18.58 -23.79
CA PRO A 107 -5.94 19.83 -23.22
C PRO A 107 -4.92 19.58 -22.08
N GLN A 108 -4.07 20.58 -21.80
CA GLN A 108 -3.00 20.46 -20.80
C GLN A 108 -3.55 20.08 -19.42
N GLU A 109 -4.70 20.63 -19.07
CA GLU A 109 -5.45 20.40 -17.85
C GLU A 109 -5.80 18.91 -17.68
N ALA A 110 -6.26 18.27 -18.76
CA ALA A 110 -6.61 16.86 -18.75
C ALA A 110 -5.37 15.99 -18.55
N VAL A 111 -4.25 16.31 -19.21
CA VAL A 111 -2.96 15.63 -19.01
C VAL A 111 -2.53 15.67 -17.54
N ILE A 112 -2.63 16.84 -16.90
CA ILE A 112 -2.27 17.00 -15.48
C ILE A 112 -3.20 16.17 -14.59
N LYS A 113 -4.51 16.24 -14.81
CA LYS A 113 -5.52 15.53 -14.01
C LYS A 113 -5.35 14.01 -14.08
N GLU A 114 -5.03 13.47 -15.26
CA GLU A 114 -4.85 12.03 -15.49
C GLU A 114 -3.53 11.50 -14.92
N LEU A 115 -2.43 12.25 -15.08
CA LEU A 115 -1.11 11.76 -14.67
C LEU A 115 -0.83 11.95 -13.18
N ASN A 116 -1.41 12.97 -12.53
CA ASN A 116 -1.16 13.24 -11.12
C ASN A 116 -1.50 12.05 -10.20
N PRO A 117 -2.67 11.38 -10.31
CA PRO A 117 -2.97 10.19 -9.50
C PRO A 117 -1.96 9.05 -9.70
N ILE A 118 -1.54 8.82 -10.94
CA ILE A 118 -0.58 7.76 -11.29
C ILE A 118 0.78 8.04 -10.64
N ILE A 119 1.30 9.25 -10.79
CA ILE A 119 2.58 9.67 -10.19
C ILE A 119 2.48 9.62 -8.67
N ARG A 120 1.39 10.14 -8.09
CA ARG A 120 1.20 10.21 -6.64
C ARG A 120 1.17 8.82 -6.02
N GLY A 121 0.38 7.90 -6.59
CA GLY A 121 0.27 6.54 -6.09
C GLY A 121 1.62 5.82 -6.12
N TRP A 122 2.33 5.92 -7.25
CA TRP A 122 3.64 5.27 -7.39
C TRP A 122 4.68 5.86 -6.44
N SER A 123 4.80 7.19 -6.37
CA SER A 123 5.73 7.86 -5.46
C SER A 123 5.42 7.54 -4.01
N GLN A 124 4.14 7.58 -3.61
CA GLN A 124 3.72 7.26 -2.25
C GLN A 124 4.15 5.84 -1.84
N TYR A 125 3.94 4.85 -2.73
CA TYR A 125 4.31 3.46 -2.50
C TYR A 125 5.82 3.28 -2.27
N TYR A 126 6.66 4.01 -3.00
CA TYR A 126 8.12 3.91 -2.91
C TYR A 126 8.79 4.92 -1.98
N THR A 127 8.04 5.74 -1.24
CA THR A 127 8.63 6.73 -0.30
C THR A 127 9.38 6.11 0.88
N SER A 128 9.10 4.84 1.22
CA SER A 128 9.72 4.17 2.37
C SER A 128 11.14 3.65 2.11
N VAL A 129 11.54 3.54 0.84
CA VAL A 129 12.78 2.88 0.42
C VAL A 129 13.77 3.87 -0.22
N VAL A 130 14.93 3.39 -0.68
CA VAL A 130 15.99 4.23 -1.27
C VAL A 130 15.59 4.65 -2.69
N SER A 131 14.68 5.62 -2.79
CA SER A 131 14.04 6.00 -4.07
C SER A 131 14.48 7.35 -4.64
N SER A 132 15.21 8.19 -3.91
CA SER A 132 15.51 9.57 -4.37
C SER A 132 16.16 9.65 -5.76
N LYS A 133 17.17 8.81 -6.02
CA LYS A 133 17.81 8.76 -7.35
C LYS A 133 16.84 8.27 -8.43
N VAL A 134 15.97 7.33 -8.10
CA VAL A 134 14.94 6.82 -9.03
C VAL A 134 13.89 7.88 -9.31
N PHE A 135 13.45 8.64 -8.31
CA PHE A 135 12.51 9.74 -8.50
C PHE A 135 13.09 10.80 -9.44
N ASN A 136 14.35 11.18 -9.29
CA ASN A 136 15.02 12.10 -10.22
C ASN A 136 15.09 11.54 -11.65
N LEU A 137 15.42 10.25 -11.82
CA LEU A 137 15.42 9.59 -13.12
C LEU A 137 14.03 9.61 -13.78
N LEU A 138 12.99 9.32 -13.00
CA LEU A 138 11.61 9.34 -13.46
C LEU A 138 11.21 10.76 -13.87
N ASP A 139 11.53 11.77 -13.08
CA ASP A 139 11.24 13.17 -13.38
C ASP A 139 11.93 13.66 -14.66
N TYR A 140 13.17 13.23 -14.89
CA TYR A 140 13.87 13.48 -16.16
C TYR A 140 13.15 12.83 -17.35
N SER A 141 12.77 11.55 -17.21
CA SER A 141 12.02 10.82 -18.25
C SER A 141 10.64 11.45 -18.52
N MET A 142 9.96 11.92 -17.47
CA MET A 142 8.69 12.64 -17.54
C MET A 142 8.84 13.94 -18.31
N HIS A 143 9.85 14.75 -17.96
CA HIS A 143 10.14 15.99 -18.64
C HIS A 143 10.31 15.78 -20.15
N ASN A 144 11.13 14.80 -20.54
CA ASN A 144 11.35 14.48 -21.95
C ASN A 144 10.07 14.03 -22.68
N LYS A 145 9.20 13.25 -22.02
CA LYS A 145 7.93 12.82 -22.60
C LYS A 145 6.96 13.99 -22.78
N LEU A 146 6.83 14.84 -21.77
CA LEU A 146 5.96 16.02 -21.81
C LEU A 146 6.46 17.06 -22.81
N TRP A 147 7.78 17.24 -22.92
CA TRP A 147 8.38 18.11 -23.92
C TRP A 147 8.04 17.64 -25.33
N LYS A 148 8.22 16.35 -25.63
CA LYS A 148 7.83 15.76 -26.92
C LYS A 148 6.34 15.93 -27.20
N TRP A 149 5.49 15.67 -26.20
CA TRP A 149 4.05 15.88 -26.30
C TRP A 149 3.71 17.35 -26.63
N ALA A 150 4.35 18.31 -25.96
CA ALA A 150 4.10 19.73 -26.15
C ALA A 150 4.58 20.24 -27.51
N VAL A 151 5.77 19.81 -27.96
CA VAL A 151 6.32 20.17 -29.28
C VAL A 151 5.48 19.58 -30.41
N TYR A 152 5.03 18.33 -30.29
CA TYR A 152 4.22 17.66 -31.30
C TYR A 152 2.94 18.45 -31.66
N ARG A 153 2.34 19.12 -30.67
CA ARG A 153 1.12 19.92 -30.88
C ARG A 153 1.33 21.25 -31.61
N HIS A 154 2.57 21.69 -31.73
CA HIS A 154 2.90 23.04 -32.21
C HIS A 154 4.08 23.01 -33.17
N HIS A 155 3.95 22.21 -34.23
CA HIS A 155 4.97 22.06 -35.29
C HIS A 155 5.46 23.39 -35.89
N TYR A 156 4.62 24.42 -36.00
CA TYR A 156 4.99 25.73 -36.54
C TYR A 156 5.42 26.77 -35.48
N LYS A 157 5.45 26.43 -34.19
CA LYS A 157 5.86 27.38 -33.15
C LYS A 157 7.30 27.13 -32.70
N ARG A 158 8.01 28.22 -32.42
CA ARG A 158 9.37 28.16 -31.85
C ARG A 158 9.35 27.45 -30.48
N ARG A 159 10.41 26.71 -30.17
CA ARG A 159 10.57 25.97 -28.90
C ARG A 159 10.45 26.86 -27.66
N CYS A 160 10.92 28.11 -27.73
CA CYS A 160 10.78 29.09 -26.64
C CYS A 160 9.31 29.42 -26.33
N TRP A 161 8.45 29.47 -27.35
CA TRP A 161 7.01 29.66 -27.17
C TRP A 161 6.38 28.43 -26.50
N VAL A 162 6.74 27.21 -26.93
CA VAL A 162 6.28 25.95 -26.32
C VAL A 162 6.66 25.91 -24.84
N LYS A 163 7.92 26.27 -24.52
CA LYS A 163 8.37 26.40 -23.13
C LYS A 163 7.48 27.35 -22.35
N ARG A 164 7.30 28.60 -22.80
CA ARG A 164 6.50 29.61 -22.09
C ARG A 164 5.03 29.19 -21.90
N LYS A 165 4.45 28.50 -22.89
CA LYS A 165 3.06 28.03 -22.84
C LYS A 165 2.85 26.94 -21.79
N TYR A 166 3.68 25.89 -21.83
CA TYR A 166 3.44 24.65 -21.05
C TYR A 166 4.25 24.56 -19.76
N PHE A 167 5.42 25.21 -19.71
CA PHE A 167 6.38 25.09 -18.62
C PHE A 167 6.66 26.45 -17.97
N LYS A 168 6.21 26.61 -16.72
CA LYS A 168 6.31 27.87 -15.98
C LYS A 168 7.14 27.69 -14.71
N LYS A 169 7.47 28.81 -14.08
CA LYS A 169 8.17 28.85 -12.79
C LYS A 169 7.20 28.50 -11.66
N TYR A 170 7.58 27.56 -10.81
CA TYR A 170 6.87 27.18 -9.59
C TYR A 170 7.88 27.04 -8.45
N GLY A 171 7.89 28.00 -7.51
CA GLY A 171 8.96 28.11 -6.52
C GLY A 171 10.33 28.28 -7.19
N SER A 172 11.26 27.37 -6.88
CA SER A 172 12.60 27.30 -7.48
C SER A 172 12.67 26.51 -8.81
N ASP A 173 11.56 25.93 -9.27
CA ASP A 173 11.53 25.11 -10.48
C ASP A 173 11.02 25.89 -11.70
N ASN A 174 11.92 26.18 -12.63
CA ASN A 174 11.62 26.97 -13.85
C ASN A 174 10.97 26.16 -14.99
N TRP A 175 10.81 24.85 -14.81
CA TRP A 175 10.34 23.91 -15.83
C TRP A 175 9.17 23.04 -15.33
N ARG A 176 8.29 23.62 -14.51
CA ARG A 176 7.10 22.92 -14.02
C ARG A 176 6.06 22.88 -15.14
N TYR A 177 5.60 21.67 -15.51
CA TYR A 177 4.49 21.52 -16.47
C TYR A 177 3.18 21.92 -15.78
N MET A 178 2.62 23.08 -16.15
CA MET A 178 1.51 23.67 -15.40
C MET A 178 0.66 24.65 -16.20
N VAL A 179 -0.60 24.73 -15.83
CA VAL A 179 -1.56 25.72 -16.34
C VAL A 179 -1.56 26.94 -15.42
N SER A 180 -1.69 26.70 -14.11
CA SER A 180 -1.70 27.71 -13.05
C SER A 180 -1.07 27.14 -11.78
N ASN A 181 -0.84 27.98 -10.76
CA ASN A 181 -0.30 27.54 -9.46
C ASN A 181 -1.20 26.50 -8.75
N LYS A 182 -2.49 26.42 -9.11
CA LYS A 182 -3.43 25.43 -8.57
C LYS A 182 -3.46 24.13 -9.39
N LEU A 183 -3.03 24.17 -10.65
CA LEU A 183 -3.08 23.03 -11.57
C LEU A 183 -1.74 22.83 -12.27
N TYR A 184 -0.92 21.98 -11.67
CA TYR A 184 0.40 21.61 -12.13
C TYR A 184 0.62 20.11 -12.01
N LEU A 185 1.55 19.59 -12.82
CA LEU A 185 1.97 18.20 -12.71
C LEU A 185 2.92 18.04 -11.52
N ILE A 186 2.56 17.13 -10.61
CA ILE A 186 3.44 16.75 -9.50
C ILE A 186 4.66 16.01 -10.04
N ARG A 187 5.81 16.21 -9.40
CA ARG A 187 7.03 15.45 -9.66
C ARG A 187 7.16 14.31 -8.66
N HIS A 188 7.85 13.25 -9.07
CA HIS A 188 8.12 12.12 -8.20
C HIS A 188 8.90 12.58 -6.98
N ARG A 189 9.90 13.46 -7.16
CA ARG A 189 10.73 14.02 -6.09
C ARG A 189 10.02 14.96 -5.13
N ASP A 190 8.80 15.42 -5.44
CA ASP A 190 8.00 16.23 -4.51
C ASP A 190 7.57 15.41 -3.27
N HIS A 191 7.72 14.09 -3.32
CA HIS A 191 7.40 13.17 -2.23
C HIS A 191 8.65 12.89 -1.41
N ALA A 192 8.72 13.44 -0.20
CA ALA A 192 9.82 13.22 0.72
C ALA A 192 9.96 11.73 1.10
N ILE A 193 11.19 11.24 1.14
CA ILE A 193 11.50 9.87 1.58
C ILE A 193 11.24 9.77 3.08
N LYS A 194 10.39 8.82 3.48
CA LYS A 194 9.98 8.57 4.87
C LYS A 194 10.40 7.18 5.29
N ARG A 195 11.54 7.05 5.97
CA ARG A 195 12.09 5.74 6.37
C ARG A 195 11.17 5.03 7.34
N HIS A 196 11.03 3.71 7.16
CA HIS A 196 10.34 2.87 8.11
C HIS A 196 11.12 2.78 9.43
N ILE A 197 10.42 2.90 10.55
CA ILE A 197 10.99 2.79 11.89
C ILE A 197 10.94 1.32 12.27
N LYS A 198 12.11 0.68 12.40
CA LYS A 198 12.22 -0.74 12.77
C LYS A 198 11.62 -1.01 14.15
N VAL A 199 11.08 -2.21 14.35
CA VAL A 199 10.74 -2.71 15.69
C VAL A 199 11.98 -2.75 16.58
N ASN A 200 11.82 -2.31 17.82
CA ASN A 200 12.90 -2.18 18.77
C ASN A 200 13.13 -3.52 19.46
N GLY A 201 14.35 -4.04 19.39
CA GLY A 201 14.73 -5.33 19.96
C GLY A 201 13.77 -6.45 19.55
N ASN A 202 13.38 -7.25 20.55
CA ASN A 202 12.51 -8.41 20.40
C ASN A 202 11.05 -8.12 20.76
N ARG A 203 10.64 -6.84 20.70
CA ARG A 203 9.25 -6.45 21.00
C ARG A 203 8.28 -7.15 20.07
N SER A 204 7.20 -7.65 20.65
CA SER A 204 6.14 -8.38 19.97
C SER A 204 4.84 -7.62 20.13
N PRO A 205 3.94 -7.53 19.14
CA PRO A 205 2.61 -6.96 19.33
C PRO A 205 1.81 -7.58 20.50
N TYR A 206 2.26 -8.74 20.99
CA TYR A 206 1.67 -9.49 22.09
C TYR A 206 2.48 -9.38 23.41
N ASP A 207 3.45 -8.47 23.50
CA ASP A 207 4.29 -8.27 24.70
C ASP A 207 3.65 -7.40 25.79
N GLY A 208 2.43 -6.89 25.57
CA GLY A 208 1.71 -6.06 26.52
C GLY A 208 2.14 -4.59 26.58
N ASP A 209 3.12 -4.14 25.78
CA ASP A 209 3.54 -2.73 25.73
C ASP A 209 2.61 -1.90 24.82
N TRP A 210 1.38 -1.70 25.30
CA TRP A 210 0.33 -0.95 24.60
C TRP A 210 0.74 0.48 24.24
N PRO A 211 1.42 1.26 25.10
CA PRO A 211 1.85 2.62 24.75
C PRO A 211 2.79 2.65 23.53
N TYR A 212 3.72 1.70 23.45
CA TYR A 212 4.62 1.60 22.30
C TYR A 212 3.87 1.23 21.01
N TRP A 213 3.01 0.23 21.07
CA TRP A 213 2.26 -0.25 19.90
C TRP A 213 1.20 0.75 19.44
N GLY A 214 0.53 1.46 20.36
CA GLY A 214 -0.41 2.54 20.05
C GLY A 214 0.26 3.73 19.35
N ASN A 215 1.38 4.24 19.91
CA ASN A 215 2.15 5.30 19.27
C ASN A 215 2.60 4.92 17.85
N ARG A 216 2.96 3.65 17.63
CA ARG A 216 3.30 3.14 16.31
C ARG A 216 2.13 2.99 15.37
N LEU A 217 0.99 2.53 15.87
CA LEU A 217 -0.24 2.42 15.10
C LEU A 217 -0.56 3.78 14.45
N SER A 218 -0.44 4.88 15.20
CA SER A 218 -0.66 6.23 14.69
C SER A 218 0.34 6.69 13.60
N LYS A 219 1.52 6.06 13.54
CA LYS A 219 2.62 6.39 12.60
C LYS A 219 2.66 5.48 11.37
N LEU A 220 1.80 4.47 11.28
CA LEU A 220 1.77 3.57 10.14
C LEU A 220 1.40 4.31 8.84
N PRO A 221 2.13 4.04 7.73
CA PRO A 221 1.81 4.65 6.44
C PRO A 221 0.43 4.20 5.95
N GLY A 222 -0.31 5.12 5.34
CA GLY A 222 -1.65 4.83 4.77
C GLY A 222 -2.82 5.16 5.69
N LYS A 223 -2.60 5.44 6.98
CA LYS A 223 -3.68 5.96 7.84
C LYS A 223 -4.00 7.41 7.50
N SER A 224 -5.29 7.73 7.43
CA SER A 224 -5.75 9.10 7.17
C SER A 224 -5.39 10.01 8.35
N SER A 225 -5.15 11.30 8.07
CA SER A 225 -4.88 12.31 9.11
C SER A 225 -5.98 12.35 10.17
N ARG A 226 -7.23 12.09 9.78
CA ARG A 226 -8.38 11.96 10.66
C ARG A 226 -8.22 10.80 11.65
N VAL A 227 -7.92 9.60 11.15
CA VAL A 227 -7.73 8.41 12.00
C VAL A 227 -6.56 8.61 12.97
N ILE A 228 -5.45 9.18 12.50
CA ILE A 228 -4.27 9.46 13.35
C ILE A 228 -4.63 10.44 14.48
N LYS A 229 -5.44 11.47 14.20
CA LYS A 229 -5.91 12.42 15.22
C LYS A 229 -6.82 11.73 16.24
N LEU A 230 -7.77 10.92 15.79
CA LEU A 230 -8.70 10.21 16.68
C LEU A 230 -7.97 9.20 17.58
N LEU A 231 -7.01 8.45 17.03
CA LEU A 231 -6.15 7.55 17.82
C LEU A 231 -5.47 8.31 18.96
N LYS A 232 -4.88 9.48 18.69
CA LYS A 232 -4.23 10.30 19.72
C LYS A 232 -5.22 10.84 20.76
N LEU A 233 -6.38 11.33 20.32
CA LEU A 233 -7.41 11.88 21.21
C LEU A 233 -7.97 10.81 22.16
N GLN A 234 -8.12 9.58 21.67
CA GLN A 234 -8.66 8.45 22.44
C GLN A 234 -7.57 7.62 23.13
N GLN A 235 -6.32 8.08 23.12
CA GLN A 235 -5.17 7.37 23.70
C GLN A 235 -5.07 5.91 23.18
N ASP A 236 -5.27 5.75 21.87
CA ASP A 236 -5.25 4.46 21.14
C ASP A 236 -6.27 3.42 21.65
N LYS A 237 -7.32 3.85 22.36
CA LYS A 237 -8.43 3.01 22.83
C LYS A 237 -9.69 3.21 22.01
N CYS A 238 -10.49 2.16 21.88
CA CYS A 238 -11.82 2.19 21.31
C CYS A 238 -12.80 2.89 22.28
N ASN A 239 -13.60 3.85 21.79
CA ASN A 239 -14.57 4.55 22.65
C ASN A 239 -15.78 3.70 23.07
N TYR A 240 -15.94 2.49 22.54
CA TYR A 240 -17.04 1.60 22.88
C TYR A 240 -16.63 0.51 23.87
N CYS A 241 -15.58 -0.26 23.56
CA CYS A 241 -15.12 -1.34 24.44
C CYS A 241 -13.95 -0.95 25.35
N TYR A 242 -13.41 0.26 25.22
CA TYR A 242 -12.26 0.78 25.98
C TYR A 242 -10.96 -0.02 25.87
N LEU A 243 -10.93 -1.04 25.00
CA LEU A 243 -9.73 -1.82 24.67
C LEU A 243 -8.86 -1.06 23.66
N TRP A 244 -7.56 -1.38 23.69
CA TRP A 244 -6.56 -0.84 22.77
C TRP A 244 -6.76 -1.37 21.36
N PHE A 245 -6.51 -0.50 20.36
CA PHE A 245 -6.41 -0.94 18.98
C PHE A 245 -5.09 -1.69 18.74
N ARG A 246 -5.19 -2.90 18.20
CA ARG A 246 -4.04 -3.67 17.69
C ARG A 246 -3.73 -3.31 16.25
N PHE A 247 -2.61 -3.82 15.75
CA PHE A 247 -2.13 -3.51 14.40
C PHE A 247 -3.02 -4.12 13.30
N ASP A 248 -3.67 -5.24 13.59
CA ASP A 248 -4.55 -6.03 12.73
C ASP A 248 -6.04 -5.67 12.90
N ASP A 249 -6.38 -4.90 13.93
CA ASP A 249 -7.76 -4.49 14.15
C ASP A 249 -8.25 -3.53 13.04
N LEU A 250 -9.43 -3.82 12.51
CA LEU A 250 -10.11 -2.94 11.56
C LEU A 250 -10.75 -1.79 12.34
N ALA A 251 -10.22 -0.58 12.17
CA ALA A 251 -10.76 0.63 12.80
C ALA A 251 -11.74 1.37 11.87
N HIS A 252 -12.89 1.76 12.40
CA HIS A 252 -13.93 2.51 11.71
C HIS A 252 -14.20 3.85 12.40
N VAL A 253 -14.38 4.90 11.61
CA VAL A 253 -14.79 6.22 12.12
C VAL A 253 -16.30 6.25 12.25
N HIS A 254 -16.77 6.51 13.46
CA HIS A 254 -18.17 6.63 13.84
C HIS A 254 -18.54 8.11 14.06
N HIS A 255 -19.71 8.51 13.57
CA HIS A 255 -20.32 9.82 13.82
C HIS A 255 -21.34 9.68 14.95
N GLN A 256 -21.12 10.36 16.07
CA GLN A 256 -21.99 10.28 17.25
C GLN A 256 -23.41 10.75 16.95
N ASP A 257 -23.55 11.85 16.20
CA ASP A 257 -24.83 12.40 15.74
C ASP A 257 -25.46 11.64 14.56
N ARG A 258 -24.83 10.56 14.07
CA ARG A 258 -25.19 9.80 12.86
C ARG A 258 -25.23 10.61 11.57
N ASN A 259 -24.89 11.89 11.59
CA ASN A 259 -24.83 12.75 10.43
C ASN A 259 -23.45 12.63 9.78
N ARG A 260 -23.37 11.80 8.73
CA ARG A 260 -22.12 11.56 7.97
C ARG A 260 -21.49 12.82 7.36
N ARG A 261 -22.23 13.93 7.28
CA ARG A 261 -21.72 15.23 6.80
C ARG A 261 -21.03 16.03 7.89
N ASN A 262 -21.34 15.79 9.16
CA ASN A 262 -20.72 16.50 10.29
C ASN A 262 -19.36 15.91 10.66
N ASN A 263 -18.32 16.39 10.00
CA ASN A 263 -16.94 15.92 10.18
C ASN A 263 -16.17 16.66 11.30
N ASN A 264 -16.88 17.32 12.23
CA ASN A 264 -16.24 17.96 13.38
C ASN A 264 -15.59 16.89 14.28
N MET A 265 -14.34 17.11 14.71
CA MET A 265 -13.58 16.12 15.47
C MET A 265 -14.26 15.72 16.79
N LYS A 266 -15.01 16.63 17.42
CA LYS A 266 -15.79 16.33 18.63
C LYS A 266 -16.94 15.34 18.39
N ASN A 267 -17.47 15.31 17.17
CA ASN A 267 -18.56 14.42 16.77
C ASN A 267 -18.06 13.05 16.28
N LEU A 268 -16.75 12.89 16.11
CA LEU A 268 -16.16 11.67 15.58
C LEU A 268 -15.57 10.83 16.71
N SER A 269 -15.74 9.52 16.59
CA SER A 269 -15.04 8.55 17.43
C SER A 269 -14.49 7.42 16.56
N LEU A 270 -13.38 6.82 16.97
CA LEU A 270 -12.79 5.67 16.34
C LEU A 270 -13.18 4.43 17.13
N LEU A 271 -13.80 3.46 16.46
CA LEU A 271 -14.25 2.20 17.04
C LEU A 271 -13.60 1.02 16.31
N HIS A 272 -13.50 -0.14 16.96
CA HIS A 272 -13.29 -1.38 16.23
C HIS A 272 -14.47 -1.63 15.30
N LYS A 273 -14.24 -2.29 14.16
CA LYS A 273 -15.29 -2.63 13.21
C LYS A 273 -16.42 -3.41 13.89
N HIS A 274 -16.09 -4.43 14.69
CA HIS A 274 -17.11 -5.20 15.42
C HIS A 274 -17.85 -4.35 16.47
N CYS A 275 -17.18 -3.42 17.16
CA CYS A 275 -17.83 -2.49 18.09
C CYS A 275 -18.79 -1.54 17.36
N HIS A 276 -18.37 -1.02 16.21
CA HIS A 276 -19.20 -0.18 15.36
C HIS A 276 -20.44 -0.95 14.90
N ASP A 277 -20.26 -2.19 14.45
CA ASP A 277 -21.36 -3.05 14.00
C ASP A 277 -22.31 -3.40 15.15
N GLN A 278 -21.81 -3.68 16.36
CA GLN A 278 -22.62 -3.90 17.57
C GLN A 278 -23.43 -2.66 17.97
N LEU A 279 -22.82 -1.47 17.91
CA LEU A 279 -23.49 -0.22 18.23
C LEU A 279 -24.65 0.06 17.26
N HIS A 280 -24.49 -0.27 15.98
CA HIS A 280 -25.57 -0.15 14.99
C HIS A 280 -26.55 -1.33 14.99
N GLY A 281 -26.10 -2.55 15.33
CA GLY A 281 -26.92 -3.76 15.41
C GLY A 281 -27.85 -3.79 16.62
N SER A 282 -27.36 -3.38 17.80
CA SER A 282 -28.15 -3.26 19.04
C SER A 282 -29.26 -2.20 18.97
N MET A 283 -29.26 -1.36 17.94
CA MET A 283 -30.23 -0.29 17.75
C MET A 283 -31.38 -0.65 16.80
N HIS A 284 -31.33 -1.81 16.13
CA HIS A 284 -32.45 -2.31 15.32
C HIS A 284 -33.47 -3.13 16.15
N ASP A 285 -33.14 -3.51 17.38
CA ASP A 285 -33.99 -4.33 18.27
C ASP A 285 -34.89 -3.52 19.24
N LYS A 286 -35.26 -2.28 18.88
CA LYS A 286 -36.21 -1.49 19.69
C LYS A 286 -37.62 -1.34 19.09
N HIS A 287 -37.94 -2.06 18.02
CA HIS A 287 -39.33 -2.27 17.59
C HIS A 287 -39.52 -3.70 17.10
N GLN A 288 -39.59 -4.65 18.03
CA GLN A 288 -40.49 -5.78 17.87
C GLN A 288 -41.55 -5.69 18.96
N ILE A 289 -42.76 -5.37 18.52
CA ILE A 289 -43.99 -5.55 19.28
C ILE A 289 -44.00 -7.02 19.71
N ARG A 290 -44.05 -7.27 21.02
CA ARG A 290 -44.32 -8.60 21.56
C ARG A 290 -45.77 -8.94 21.25
N GLU A 291 -46.02 -9.59 20.12
CA GLU A 291 -47.19 -10.45 20.02
C GLU A 291 -46.84 -11.80 20.64
N LYS A 292 -47.51 -12.12 21.74
CA LYS A 292 -47.52 -13.48 22.30
C LYS A 292 -48.25 -14.38 21.30
N PRO A 293 -47.66 -15.50 20.84
CA PRO A 293 -48.45 -16.60 20.30
C PRO A 293 -48.97 -17.43 21.48
N ASP A 294 -50.28 -17.60 21.52
CA ASP A 294 -51.01 -18.51 22.41
C ASP A 294 -50.51 -19.96 22.32
N ASP A 295 -50.64 -20.66 23.44
CA ASP A 295 -50.37 -22.08 23.62
C ASP A 295 -51.07 -22.98 22.59
N GLY A 296 -50.35 -23.97 22.06
CA GLY A 296 -50.94 -24.87 21.07
C GLY A 296 -50.10 -26.07 20.60
N LYS A 297 -49.80 -26.99 21.54
CA LYS A 297 -49.53 -28.44 21.37
C LYS A 297 -48.18 -28.96 20.80
N LEU A 298 -47.68 -29.92 21.57
CA LEU A 298 -46.54 -30.83 21.41
C LEU A 298 -46.77 -31.96 20.38
N SER A 299 -45.69 -32.37 19.70
CA SER A 299 -45.28 -33.73 19.24
C SER A 299 -44.52 -33.61 17.90
N SER A 300 -43.49 -34.34 17.50
CA SER A 300 -42.47 -35.27 18.04
C SER A 300 -41.46 -35.51 16.87
N PRO A 301 -40.22 -36.00 17.05
CA PRO A 301 -39.18 -36.01 16.01
C PRO A 301 -39.24 -37.29 15.14
N VAL A 302 -38.92 -37.19 13.85
CA VAL A 302 -38.60 -38.36 13.00
C VAL A 302 -37.40 -38.05 12.11
N LEU A 303 -36.25 -38.60 12.50
CA LEU A 303 -35.09 -38.86 11.65
C LEU A 303 -35.48 -39.89 10.57
N LYS A 304 -34.94 -39.77 9.35
CA LYS A 304 -34.60 -40.94 8.53
C LYS A 304 -33.31 -40.75 7.74
N SER A 305 -32.66 -41.90 7.61
CA SER A 305 -31.28 -42.25 7.28
C SER A 305 -30.85 -42.08 5.83
N SER A 306 -29.52 -42.02 5.69
CA SER A 306 -28.71 -42.41 4.54
C SER A 306 -29.19 -43.68 3.82
N GLY A 307 -29.12 -43.66 2.50
CA GLY A 307 -29.25 -44.83 1.62
C GLY A 307 -28.27 -44.71 0.46
N GLU A 308 -27.40 -45.71 0.36
CA GLU A 308 -26.37 -45.92 -0.65
C GLU A 308 -26.95 -46.20 -2.04
N ARG A 309 -26.19 -45.82 -3.07
CA ARG A 309 -25.76 -46.70 -4.17
C ARG A 309 -24.54 -46.11 -4.87
#